data_AF-A0A8T5TGT1-F1
#
_entry.id   AF-A0A8T5TGT1-F1
#
_cell.length_a   1.000
_cell.length_b   1.000
_cell.length_c   1.000
_cell.angle_alpha   90.00
_cell.angle_beta   90.00
_cell.angle_gamma   90.00
#
_symmetry.space_group_name_H-M   'P 1'
#
loop_
_entity.id
_entity.type
_entity.pdbx_description
1 polymer ?
#
loop_
_entity_poly.entity_id
_entity_poly.type
_entity_poly.pdbx_seq_one_letter_code
_entity_poly.pdbx_strand_id
1 'polypeptide(L)' 'MGKYFFYRCIHCGEWYYSTRRIKRKKCWKCNHSFEFSHSSKFIKNCSSNEAIIIIKELKKKGKKEDLLGYLV' A
#
# COMPACT_ATOMS: atom_id res chain seq x y z
N MET A 1 7.44 -14.63 13.14
CA MET A 1 7.43 -13.72 11.97
C MET A 1 6.32 -14.12 11.02
N GLY A 2 5.60 -13.17 10.43
CA GLY A 2 4.43 -13.43 9.56
C GLY A 2 4.66 -12.96 8.13
N LYS A 3 3.90 -13.52 7.19
CA LYS A 3 3.90 -13.09 5.78
C LYS A 3 2.98 -11.89 5.61
N TYR A 4 3.54 -10.75 5.23
CA TYR A 4 2.80 -9.53 4.98
C TYR A 4 2.79 -9.18 3.50
N PHE A 5 1.62 -8.84 2.99
CA PHE A 5 1.38 -8.37 1.64
C PHE A 5 1.22 -6.86 1.69
N PHE A 6 2.14 -6.13 1.07
CA PHE A 6 2.07 -4.68 0.92
C PHE A 6 1.59 -4.36 -0.48
N TYR A 7 0.66 -3.42 -0.61
CA TYR A 7 0.03 -3.11 -1.88
C TYR A 7 -0.45 -1.66 -1.95
N ARG A 8 -0.45 -1.12 -3.16
CA ARG A 8 -0.84 0.26 -3.45
C ARG A 8 -2.23 0.32 -4.08
N CYS A 9 -3.06 1.26 -3.64
CA CYS A 9 -4.31 1.54 -4.34
C CYS A 9 -4.00 2.02 -5.77
N ILE A 10 -4.67 1.43 -6.76
CA ILE A 10 -4.48 1.79 -8.17
C ILE A 10 -5.02 3.18 -8.52
N HIS A 11 -5.98 3.69 -7.74
CA HIS A 11 -6.65 4.96 -8.02
C HIS A 11 -5.98 6.16 -7.35
N CYS A 12 -5.56 6.03 -6.09
CA CYS A 12 -5.04 7.16 -5.30
C CYS A 12 -3.62 6.96 -4.76
N GLY A 13 -2.95 5.88 -5.16
CA GLY A 13 -1.57 5.61 -4.73
C GLY A 13 -1.38 5.28 -3.25
N GLU A 14 -2.46 5.20 -2.46
CA GLU A 14 -2.34 4.96 -1.01
C GLU A 14 -1.88 3.53 -0.72
N TRP A 15 -0.91 3.40 0.19
CA TRP A 15 -0.33 2.13 0.55
C TRP A 15 -1.11 1.45 1.69
N TYR A 16 -1.27 0.13 1.57
CA TYR A 16 -1.88 -0.74 2.57
C TYR A 16 -1.05 -2.01 2.77
N TYR A 17 -1.29 -2.70 3.88
CA TYR A 17 -0.78 -4.05 4.09
C TYR A 17 -1.88 -5.00 4.56
N SER A 18 -1.65 -6.30 4.40
CA SER A 18 -2.52 -7.37 4.88
C SER A 18 -1.70 -8.60 5.21
N THR A 19 -2.11 -9.37 6.20
CA THR A 19 -1.56 -10.70 6.50
C THR A 19 -2.25 -11.81 5.71
N ARG A 20 -3.43 -11.51 5.13
CA ARG A 20 -4.23 -12.45 4.35
C ARG A 20 -4.14 -12.12 2.86
N ARG A 21 -4.29 -13.15 2.02
CA ARG A 21 -4.42 -12.99 0.57
C ARG A 21 -5.76 -12.31 0.27
N ILE A 22 -5.72 -11.15 -0.37
CA ILE A 22 -6.90 -10.38 -0.76
C ILE A 22 -7.09 -10.49 -2.27
N LYS A 23 -8.33 -10.67 -2.74
CA LYS A 23 -8.68 -10.60 -4.17
C LYS A 23 -9.15 -9.20 -4.57
N ARG A 24 -10.01 -8.58 -3.77
CA ARG A 24 -10.56 -7.23 -3.96
C ARG A 24 -10.47 -6.43 -2.68
N LYS A 25 -10.18 -5.14 -2.80
CA LYS A 25 -10.11 -4.21 -1.66
C LYS A 25 -10.78 -2.90 -2.02
N LYS A 26 -11.59 -2.40 -1.09
CA LYS A 26 -12.04 -1.00 -1.10
C LYS A 26 -10.99 -0.12 -0.43
N CYS A 27 -10.53 0.90 -1.14
CA CYS A 27 -9.64 1.91 -0.61
C CYS A 27 -10.42 2.84 0.33
N TRP A 28 -9.94 3.03 1.55
CA TRP A 28 -10.57 3.92 2.52
C TRP A 28 -10.31 5.41 2.22
N LYS A 29 -9.25 5.73 1.46
CA LYS A 29 -8.88 7.11 1.12
C LYS A 29 -9.73 7.66 -0.03
N CYS A 30 -9.83 6.94 -1.14
CA CYS A 30 -10.59 7.38 -2.31
C CYS A 30 -11.95 6.69 -2.49
N ASN A 31 -12.33 5.79 -1.58
CA ASN A 31 -13.59 5.05 -1.60
C ASN A 31 -13.82 4.13 -2.83
N HIS A 32 -12.85 4.02 -3.75
CA HIS A 32 -12.91 3.11 -4.89
C HIS A 32 -12.50 1.68 -4.53
N SER A 33 -13.16 0.72 -5.16
CA SER A 33 -12.82 -0.70 -5.08
C SER A 33 -11.89 -1.10 -6.22
N PHE A 34 -10.87 -1.89 -5.92
CA PHE A 34 -9.91 -2.38 -6.91
C PHE A 34 -9.55 -3.84 -6.70
N GLU A 35 -9.15 -4.50 -7.78
CA GLU A 35 -8.63 -5.86 -7.74
C GLU A 35 -7.17 -5.85 -7.32
N PHE A 36 -6.84 -6.66 -6.32
CA PHE A 36 -5.48 -6.80 -5.80
C PHE A 36 -4.50 -7.33 -6.86
N SER A 37 -5.01 -8.03 -7.88
CA SER A 37 -4.23 -8.48 -9.03
C SER A 37 -3.59 -7.31 -9.79
N HIS A 38 -4.29 -6.18 -9.92
CA HIS A 38 -3.86 -5.02 -10.70
C HIS A 38 -3.05 -4.00 -9.88
N SER A 39 -3.00 -4.15 -8.55
CA SER A 39 -2.20 -3.27 -7.70
C SER A 39 -0.73 -3.64 -7.70
N SER A 40 0.15 -2.63 -7.76
CA SER A 40 1.57 -2.78 -7.39
C SER A 40 1.66 -3.30 -5.96
N LYS A 41 2.39 -4.41 -5.78
CA LYS A 41 2.43 -5.15 -4.52
C LYS A 41 3.74 -5.90 -4.37
N PHE A 42 4.09 -6.16 -3.12
CA PHE A 42 5.20 -7.02 -2.76
C PHE A 42 4.89 -7.77 -1.47
N ILE A 43 5.66 -8.82 -1.22
CA ILE A 43 5.49 -9.70 -0.07
C ILE A 43 6.76 -9.62 0.77
N LYS A 44 6.63 -9.44 2.08
CA LYS A 44 7.76 -9.48 2.99
C LYS A 44 7.40 -10.27 4.25
N ASN A 45 8.28 -11.19 4.62
CA ASN A 45 8.20 -11.85 5.92
C ASN A 45 8.82 -10.92 6.96
N CYS A 46 8.02 -10.49 7.92
CA CYS A 46 8.47 -9.55 8.95
C CYS A 46 7.60 -9.67 10.22
N SER A 47 8.01 -9.00 11.28
CA SER A 47 7.20 -8.85 12.49
C SER A 47 6.12 -7.77 12.31
N SER A 48 5.06 -7.81 13.12
CA SER A 48 3.98 -6.81 13.05
C SER A 48 4.50 -5.37 13.20
N ASN A 49 5.51 -5.19 14.07
CA ASN A 49 6.14 -3.89 14.31
C ASN A 49 6.90 -3.39 13.08
N GLU A 50 7.65 -4.27 12.40
CA GLU A 50 8.32 -3.93 11.14
C GLU A 50 7.33 -3.59 10.04
N ALA A 51 6.21 -4.32 9.94
CA ALA A 51 5.18 -4.02 8.95
C ALA A 51 4.61 -2.61 9.11
N ILE A 52 4.42 -2.16 10.36
CA ILE A 52 3.98 -0.79 10.69
C ILE A 52 5.04 0.25 10.29
N ILE A 53 6.33 -0.05 10.49
CA ILE A 53 7.41 0.85 10.08
C ILE A 53 7.45 0.97 8.56
N ILE A 54 7.45 -0.17 7.84
CA ILE A 54 7.49 -0.22 6.38
C ILE A 54 6.33 0.57 5.77
N ILE A 55 5.09 0.37 6.25
CA ILE A 55 3.94 1.07 5.69
C ILE A 55 4.01 2.58 5.91
N LYS A 56 4.52 3.02 7.07
CA LYS A 56 4.73 4.45 7.36
C LYS A 56 5.73 5.06 6.39
N GLU A 57 6.84 4.37 6.10
CA GLU A 57 7.84 4.83 5.15
C GLU A 57 7.30 4.90 3.72
N LEU A 58 6.57 3.86 3.27
CA LEU A 58 5.94 3.83 1.95
C LEU A 58 4.96 4.99 1.76
N LYS A 59 4.13 5.27 2.77
CA LYS A 59 3.20 6.40 2.75
C LYS A 59 3.91 7.75 2.70
N LYS A 60 5.05 7.90 3.40
CA LYS A 60 5.87 9.12 3.33
C LYS A 60 6.49 9.32 1.94
N LYS A 61 7.01 8.26 1.32
CA LYS A 61 7.58 8.30 -0.04
C LYS A 61 6.51 8.62 -1.08
N GLY A 62 5.34 7.96 -1.02
CA GLY A 62 4.24 8.25 -1.93
C GLY A 62 3.75 9.69 -1.88
N LYS A 63 3.73 10.33 -0.69
CA LYS A 63 3.41 11.76 -0.57
C LYS A 63 4.48 12.68 -1.20
N LYS A 64 5.75 12.29 -1.18
CA LYS A 64 6.82 13.07 -1.82
C LYS A 64 6.74 13.00 -3.35
N GLU A 65 6.44 11.83 -3.91
CA GLU A 65 6.22 11.67 -5.36
C GLU A 65 4.99 12.47 -5.84
N ASP A 66 3.89 12.45 -5.07
CA ASP A 66 2.67 13.23 -5.37
C ASP A 66 2.92 14.75 -5.33
N LEU A 67 3.76 15.23 -4.40
CA LEU A 67 4.16 16.65 -4.31
C LEU A 67 5.06 17.10 -5.48
N LEU A 68 5.96 16.22 -5.94
CA LEU A 68 6.85 16.50 -7.06
C LEU A 68 6.09 16.58 -8.39
N GLY A 69 5.00 15.82 -8.54
CA GLY A 69 4.12 15.89 -9.71
C GLY A 69 3.29 17.19 -9.82
N TYR A 70 3.24 18.01 -8.78
CA TYR A 70 2.53 19.29 -8.76
C TYR A 70 3.46 20.52 -8.97
N LEU A 71 4.77 20.28 -9.13
CA LEU A 71 5.80 21.30 -9.36
C LEU A 71 6.32 21.30 -10.81
N VAL A 72 5.57 20.70 -11.75
CA VAL A 72 5.79 20.79 -13.20
C VAL A 72 4.67 21.61 -13.83
#